data_AF-A0A9W8KJ61-F1
#
_entry.id   AF-A0A9W8KJ61-F1
#
_cell.length_a   1.000
_cell.length_b   1.000
_cell.length_c   1.000
_cell.angle_alpha   90.00
_cell.angle_beta   90.00
_cell.angle_gamma   90.00
#
_symmetry.space_group_name_H-M   'P 1'
#
loop_
_entity.id
_entity.type
_entity.pdbx_description
1 polymer ?
#
loop_
_entity_poly.entity_id
_entity_poly.type
_entity_poly.pdbx_seq_one_letter_code
_entity_poly.pdbx_strand_id
1 'polypeptide(L)'
;MATLSPSAVDYVQAAKAGIESMEYIDDLVREYLLFRGFKRTLHALEQDLERDQDKGFNAGKIAGDLLSMAKELRDAELLEYWRYLSFRFFSHLSPKYQRTTRMFEKRLIRLFLVSAIEKGQRMRVREFMDKHGKTLGQQGGDWIPWLGLEYVDEPNSRPEFEAYFSDEWYASLKTSLADFVNTVFPAMAVPRILLFDRERREREVLKRKIELYEKQMDGETKITALDAVSGPSGLVEDHIGGIDAVTSPRTQPAAIATATNKEDAHAETHDASAGLLQASEPSSLLKISQEDIFLEHNSGISLARFSATGELIASYDDESILKIWTPDPAASVAAPKLKNELDYTVSAMAWDKKHAHLLYLYDENGYIHTLHANTNMMSRQLVAEKRHPWVQCMLAGSTGSALAVVSSSKPENTTDVMLQIWDAGASKMAAAKRLPHVATESHGVCAALNHNDKMVALGHSTGLVQLVDTRSLETVTTLKTRQRDLCSIDFSLDEDSLTVVTEVGGLTQWSLRKGGQMLAQSTLSIGAEDGGDIVSQDSRLDVDRVVFTPDKENVVVAPRDQCLVFNIDSAALTDTTRRHKDLVTCIDYAAGKSLSASDDGTIRVACYRKV
;
A
#
# COMPACT_ATOMS: atom_id res chain seq x y z
N MET A 1 6.45 -5.77 15.40
CA MET A 1 7.94 -5.70 15.30
C MET A 1 8.43 -6.50 14.08
N ALA A 2 8.46 -5.87 12.90
CA ALA A 2 8.90 -6.51 11.66
C ALA A 2 10.44 -6.59 11.56
N THR A 3 10.95 -7.74 11.12
CA THR A 3 12.39 -7.97 10.88
C THR A 3 12.63 -7.88 9.38
N LEU A 4 13.19 -6.75 8.93
CA LEU A 4 13.58 -6.49 7.54
C LEU A 4 14.55 -7.60 6.99
N SER A 5 14.97 -7.53 5.71
CA SER A 5 16.07 -8.38 5.19
C SER A 5 17.39 -8.06 5.91
N PRO A 6 18.35 -8.98 6.18
CA PRO A 6 19.54 -8.66 6.98
C PRO A 6 20.21 -7.35 6.57
N SER A 7 20.44 -7.09 5.28
CA SER A 7 21.05 -5.82 4.82
C SER A 7 20.13 -4.59 4.89
N ALA A 8 18.81 -4.75 4.78
CA ALA A 8 17.86 -3.65 4.93
C ALA A 8 17.43 -3.42 6.39
N VAL A 9 17.45 -4.46 7.25
CA VAL A 9 17.44 -4.34 8.73
C VAL A 9 18.66 -3.57 9.09
N ASP A 10 19.82 -4.02 8.62
CA ASP A 10 21.07 -3.37 8.94
C ASP A 10 21.04 -1.93 8.50
N TYR A 11 20.50 -1.60 7.31
CA TYR A 11 20.38 -0.21 6.87
C TYR A 11 19.36 0.60 7.66
N VAL A 12 18.13 0.13 7.89
CA VAL A 12 17.11 0.89 8.64
C VAL A 12 17.46 0.99 10.12
N GLN A 13 18.05 -0.04 10.69
CA GLN A 13 18.59 -0.05 12.04
C GLN A 13 19.86 0.79 12.12
N ALA A 14 20.65 0.91 11.05
CA ALA A 14 21.79 1.83 10.95
C ALA A 14 21.33 3.27 10.82
N ALA A 15 20.30 3.52 10.03
CA ALA A 15 19.63 4.80 9.89
C ALA A 15 19.10 5.24 11.26
N LYS A 16 18.36 4.38 11.94
CA LYS A 16 17.82 4.63 13.29
C LYS A 16 18.94 4.88 14.31
N ALA A 17 19.94 4.01 14.38
CA ALA A 17 21.07 4.19 15.30
C ALA A 17 21.93 5.43 14.97
N GLY A 18 22.05 5.78 13.69
CA GLY A 18 22.74 6.98 13.23
C GLY A 18 22.01 8.24 13.68
N ILE A 19 20.69 8.27 13.53
CA ILE A 19 19.82 9.34 14.05
C ILE A 19 19.89 9.43 15.59
N GLU A 20 19.88 8.30 16.30
CA GLU A 20 20.05 8.27 17.76
C GLU A 20 21.42 8.82 18.21
N SER A 21 22.42 8.81 17.33
CA SER A 21 23.76 9.35 17.59
C SER A 21 23.97 10.80 17.12
N MET A 22 22.91 11.52 16.72
CA MET A 22 23.02 12.85 16.13
C MET A 22 23.80 13.84 17.02
N GLU A 23 23.50 13.87 18.32
CA GLU A 23 24.18 14.75 19.29
C GLU A 23 25.70 14.47 19.36
N TYR A 24 26.10 13.19 19.28
CA TYR A 24 27.51 12.79 19.26
C TYR A 24 28.21 13.22 17.97
N ILE A 25 27.52 13.12 16.83
CA ILE A 25 28.07 13.55 15.55
C ILE A 25 28.21 15.08 15.51
N ASP A 26 27.26 15.81 16.07
CA ASP A 26 27.37 17.27 16.23
C ASP A 26 28.62 17.64 17.04
N ASP A 27 28.93 16.90 18.12
CA ASP A 27 30.15 17.09 18.91
C ASP A 27 31.43 16.83 18.10
N LEU A 28 31.45 15.77 17.28
CA LEU A 28 32.59 15.49 16.38
C LEU A 28 32.77 16.61 15.35
N VAL A 29 31.68 17.15 14.80
CA VAL A 29 31.74 18.28 13.86
C VAL A 29 32.25 19.54 14.58
N ARG A 30 31.78 19.82 15.81
CA ARG A 30 32.28 20.93 16.63
C ARG A 30 33.78 20.83 16.87
N GLU A 31 34.26 19.66 17.32
CA GLU A 31 35.68 19.40 17.56
C GLU A 31 36.51 19.58 16.29
N TYR A 32 36.05 19.04 15.17
CA TYR A 32 36.72 19.17 13.88
C TYR A 32 36.84 20.63 13.42
N LEU A 33 35.74 21.39 13.47
CA LEU A 33 35.73 22.81 13.09
C LEU A 33 36.64 23.64 14.00
N LEU A 34 36.63 23.34 15.30
CA LEU A 34 37.50 23.99 16.28
C LEU A 34 38.98 23.70 16.01
N PHE A 35 39.34 22.43 15.79
CA PHE A 35 40.70 21.99 15.50
C PHE A 35 41.26 22.61 14.21
N ARG A 36 40.44 22.72 13.18
CA ARG A 36 40.82 23.35 11.89
C ARG A 36 40.86 24.88 11.95
N GLY A 37 40.35 25.49 13.02
CA GLY A 37 40.30 26.95 13.19
C GLY A 37 39.14 27.63 12.45
N PHE A 38 38.09 26.90 12.06
CA PHE A 38 36.94 27.42 11.31
C PHE A 38 35.90 28.09 12.23
N LYS A 39 36.33 29.09 12.99
CA LYS A 39 35.52 29.73 14.05
C LYS A 39 34.21 30.35 13.56
N ARG A 40 34.20 30.95 12.35
CA ARG A 40 32.98 31.55 11.77
C ARG A 40 31.94 30.48 11.41
N THR A 41 32.39 29.36 10.86
CA THR A 41 31.54 28.22 10.52
C THR A 41 31.01 27.52 11.75
N LEU A 42 31.84 27.36 12.79
CA LEU A 42 31.40 26.82 14.08
C LEU A 42 30.29 27.67 14.71
N HIS A 43 30.46 28.99 14.72
CA HIS A 43 29.43 29.89 15.25
C HIS A 43 28.11 29.84 14.44
N ALA A 44 28.22 29.75 13.11
CA ALA A 44 27.04 29.58 12.25
C ALA A 44 26.32 28.24 12.54
N LEU A 45 27.08 27.15 12.69
CA LEU A 45 26.54 25.84 13.05
C LEU A 45 25.83 25.87 14.42
N GLU A 46 26.43 26.48 15.43
CA GLU A 46 25.82 26.62 16.76
C GLU A 46 24.49 27.38 16.70
N GLN A 47 24.45 28.48 15.94
CA GLN A 47 23.22 29.25 15.74
C GLN A 47 22.14 28.46 15.00
N ASP A 48 22.52 27.64 14.02
CA ASP A 48 21.58 26.80 13.28
C ASP A 48 21.03 25.67 14.18
N LEU A 49 21.87 25.06 15.03
CA LEU A 49 21.48 24.02 15.98
C LEU A 49 20.54 24.56 17.08
N GLU A 50 20.76 25.79 17.56
CA GLU A 50 19.84 26.44 18.51
C GLU A 50 18.44 26.68 17.90
N ARG A 51 18.36 26.83 16.58
CA ARG A 51 17.12 27.08 15.83
C ARG A 51 16.56 25.83 15.15
N ASP A 52 17.09 24.66 15.49
CA ASP A 52 16.71 23.41 14.85
C ASP A 52 15.23 23.08 15.12
N GLN A 53 14.43 23.17 14.05
CA GLN A 53 13.01 22.82 14.05
C GLN A 53 12.81 21.30 13.97
N ASP A 54 13.83 20.55 13.53
CA ASP A 54 13.79 19.08 13.39
C ASP A 54 14.15 18.37 14.70
N LYS A 55 14.59 19.12 15.72
CA LYS A 55 14.88 18.63 17.09
C LYS A 55 15.85 17.45 17.10
N GLY A 56 16.86 17.47 16.23
CA GLY A 56 17.80 16.36 16.04
C GLY A 56 17.11 15.07 15.61
N PHE A 57 15.98 15.16 14.91
CA PHE A 57 15.11 14.05 14.50
C PHE A 57 14.59 13.22 15.68
N ASN A 58 14.44 13.83 16.85
CA ASN A 58 13.87 13.18 18.02
C ASN A 58 12.34 13.21 17.97
N ALA A 59 11.74 12.09 17.54
CA ALA A 59 10.29 11.95 17.43
C ALA A 59 9.53 12.26 18.74
N GLY A 60 10.11 11.91 19.90
CA GLY A 60 9.51 12.17 21.20
C GLY A 60 9.45 13.66 21.54
N LYS A 61 10.51 14.43 21.21
CA LYS A 61 10.54 15.89 21.37
C LYS A 61 9.54 16.57 20.43
N ILE A 62 9.52 16.16 19.15
CA ILE A 62 8.58 16.71 18.14
C ILE A 62 7.13 16.45 18.54
N ALA A 63 6.79 15.19 18.87
CA ALA A 63 5.45 14.82 19.31
C ALA A 63 5.08 15.56 20.61
N GLY A 64 6.03 15.67 21.55
CA GLY A 64 5.86 16.43 22.79
C GLY A 64 5.52 17.90 22.56
N ASP A 65 6.25 18.58 21.66
CA ASP A 65 6.03 19.98 21.31
C ASP A 65 4.67 20.19 20.63
N LEU A 66 4.29 19.32 19.69
CA LEU A 66 2.97 19.35 19.04
C LEU A 66 1.83 19.22 20.07
N LEU A 67 1.93 18.25 20.98
CA LEU A 67 0.93 18.03 22.02
C LEU A 67 0.90 19.18 23.04
N SER A 68 2.06 19.75 23.38
CA SER A 68 2.17 20.94 24.25
C SER A 68 1.52 22.15 23.59
N MET A 69 1.78 22.43 22.31
CA MET A 69 1.15 23.53 21.58
C MET A 69 -0.37 23.40 21.53
N ALA A 70 -0.89 22.19 21.30
CA ALA A 70 -2.32 21.92 21.35
C ALA A 70 -2.88 22.19 22.76
N LYS A 71 -2.25 21.66 23.82
CA LYS A 71 -2.69 21.88 25.20
C LYS A 71 -2.60 23.33 25.63
N GLU A 72 -1.58 24.06 25.20
CA GLU A 72 -1.34 25.47 25.54
C GLU A 72 -2.17 26.45 24.70
N LEU A 73 -3.02 25.94 23.81
CA LEU A 73 -3.93 26.72 22.97
C LEU A 73 -3.20 27.64 21.99
N ARG A 74 -2.09 27.15 21.43
CA ARG A 74 -1.27 27.81 20.40
C ARG A 74 -1.59 27.24 19.01
N ASP A 75 -2.79 27.50 18.48
CA ASP A 75 -3.28 26.93 17.22
C ASP A 75 -2.44 27.33 16.00
N ALA A 76 -2.02 28.59 15.91
CA ALA A 76 -1.22 29.07 14.79
C ALA A 76 0.15 28.37 14.72
N GLU A 77 0.85 28.27 15.85
CA GLU A 77 2.16 27.60 15.95
C GLU A 77 2.03 26.09 15.69
N LEU A 78 0.98 25.46 16.24
CA LEU A 78 0.67 24.05 16.02
C LEU A 78 0.50 23.72 14.53
N LEU A 79 -0.40 24.44 13.85
CA LEU A 79 -0.71 24.19 12.44
C LEU A 79 0.47 24.56 11.54
N GLU A 80 1.21 25.62 11.86
CA GLU A 80 2.42 25.98 11.12
C GLU A 80 3.51 24.92 11.25
N TYR A 81 3.75 24.41 12.46
CA TYR A 81 4.73 23.36 12.68
C TYR A 81 4.30 22.04 12.03
N TRP A 82 3.02 21.69 12.11
CA TRP A 82 2.47 20.53 11.41
C TRP A 82 2.62 20.65 9.89
N ARG A 83 2.34 21.83 9.32
CA ARG A 83 2.52 22.10 7.90
C ARG A 83 3.99 22.03 7.48
N TYR A 84 4.89 22.51 8.31
CA TYR A 84 6.34 22.39 8.11
C TYR A 84 6.75 20.91 8.02
N LEU A 85 6.40 20.10 9.02
CA LEU A 85 6.69 18.66 9.03
C LEU A 85 6.04 17.96 7.83
N SER A 86 4.82 18.35 7.48
CA SER A 86 4.10 17.80 6.34
C SER A 86 4.80 18.09 5.02
N PHE A 87 5.22 19.33 4.79
CA PHE A 87 5.93 19.71 3.57
C PHE A 87 7.31 19.06 3.50
N ARG A 88 8.06 19.09 4.61
CA ARG A 88 9.46 18.69 4.67
C ARG A 88 9.66 17.18 4.68
N PHE A 89 8.73 16.44 5.30
CA PHE A 89 8.87 15.01 5.56
C PHE A 89 7.69 14.20 5.01
N PHE A 90 6.45 14.57 5.32
CA PHE A 90 5.31 13.69 5.04
C PHE A 90 4.87 13.68 3.57
N SER A 91 5.12 14.77 2.83
CA SER A 91 4.77 14.92 1.40
C SER A 91 5.47 13.91 0.49
N HIS A 92 6.64 13.42 0.90
CA HIS A 92 7.43 12.44 0.16
C HIS A 92 7.12 10.99 0.53
N LEU A 93 6.17 10.78 1.46
CA LEU A 93 5.76 9.46 1.86
C LEU A 93 4.74 8.88 0.87
N SER A 94 4.77 7.55 0.73
CA SER A 94 3.82 6.78 -0.08
C SER A 94 2.35 7.12 0.26
N PRO A 95 1.39 7.00 -0.67
CA PRO A 95 -0.03 7.37 -0.45
C PRO A 95 -0.67 6.82 0.84
N LYS A 96 -0.27 5.63 1.29
CA LYS A 96 -0.72 5.05 2.57
C LYS A 96 -0.44 5.92 3.81
N TYR A 97 0.68 6.65 3.83
CA TYR A 97 1.04 7.52 4.95
C TYR A 97 0.33 8.87 4.88
N GLN A 98 -0.14 9.30 3.71
CA GLN A 98 -0.88 10.56 3.57
C GLN A 98 -2.20 10.52 4.35
N ARG A 99 -2.90 9.38 4.35
CA ARG A 99 -4.10 9.15 5.18
C ARG A 99 -3.74 9.27 6.66
N THR A 100 -2.70 8.56 7.11
CA THR A 100 -2.20 8.63 8.49
C THR A 100 -1.78 10.04 8.91
N THR A 101 -1.15 10.81 8.04
CA THR A 101 -0.82 12.22 8.28
C THR A 101 -2.09 13.04 8.51
N ARG A 102 -3.08 12.96 7.63
CA ARG A 102 -4.36 13.67 7.82
C ARG A 102 -5.06 13.25 9.12
N MET A 103 -5.03 11.95 9.45
CA MET A 103 -5.57 11.43 10.70
C MET A 103 -4.93 12.11 11.93
N PHE A 104 -3.59 12.19 11.99
CA PHE A 104 -2.90 12.84 13.11
C PHE A 104 -3.14 14.36 13.17
N GLU A 105 -3.26 15.03 12.02
CA GLU A 105 -3.66 16.44 11.96
C GLU A 105 -5.02 16.65 12.61
N LYS A 106 -6.01 15.83 12.23
CA LYS A 106 -7.36 15.88 12.81
C LYS A 106 -7.32 15.63 14.33
N ARG A 107 -6.56 14.61 14.79
CA ARG A 107 -6.41 14.30 16.22
C ARG A 107 -5.74 15.43 17.02
N LEU A 108 -4.73 16.10 16.46
CA LEU A 108 -4.09 17.25 17.10
C LEU A 108 -5.04 18.45 17.23
N ILE A 109 -5.85 18.72 16.20
CA ILE A 109 -6.88 19.76 16.26
C ILE A 109 -7.96 19.40 17.30
N ARG A 110 -8.42 18.14 17.34
CA ARG A 110 -9.36 17.66 18.37
C ARG A 110 -8.79 17.84 19.78
N LEU A 111 -7.51 17.52 19.99
CA LEU A 111 -6.83 17.75 21.27
C LEU A 111 -6.83 19.23 21.66
N PHE A 112 -6.56 20.14 20.72
CA PHE A 112 -6.62 21.58 20.95
C PHE A 112 -8.03 22.02 21.38
N LEU A 113 -9.07 21.55 20.68
CA LEU A 113 -10.46 21.90 20.99
C LEU A 113 -10.90 21.38 22.36
N VAL A 114 -10.59 20.11 22.67
CA VAL A 114 -10.84 19.50 23.99
C VAL A 114 -10.13 20.28 25.08
N SER A 115 -8.83 20.56 24.89
CA SER A 115 -8.02 21.33 25.86
C SER A 115 -8.58 22.74 26.10
N ALA A 116 -9.17 23.37 25.07
CA ALA A 116 -9.80 24.67 25.21
C ALA A 116 -11.07 24.60 26.08
N ILE A 117 -11.88 23.55 25.92
CA ILE A 117 -13.07 23.30 26.73
C ILE A 117 -12.69 22.99 28.18
N GLU A 118 -11.73 22.09 28.41
CA GLU A 118 -11.25 21.74 29.77
C GLU A 118 -10.73 22.95 30.54
N LYS A 119 -10.08 23.89 29.85
CA LYS A 119 -9.57 25.15 30.41
C LYS A 119 -10.63 26.25 30.53
N GLY A 120 -11.88 25.98 30.15
CA GLY A 120 -12.96 26.98 30.13
C GLY A 120 -12.79 28.09 29.10
N GLN A 121 -11.88 27.94 28.14
CA GLN A 121 -11.57 28.94 27.10
C GLN A 121 -12.38 28.73 25.82
N ARG A 122 -13.72 28.72 25.93
CA ARG A 122 -14.64 28.57 24.79
C ARG A 122 -14.45 29.62 23.70
N MET A 123 -14.01 30.83 24.06
CA MET A 123 -13.68 31.89 23.10
C MET A 123 -12.59 31.46 22.09
N ARG A 124 -11.59 30.67 22.52
CA ARG A 124 -10.55 30.15 21.63
C ARG A 124 -11.11 29.13 20.62
N VAL A 125 -12.09 28.33 21.04
CA VAL A 125 -12.82 27.43 20.12
C VAL A 125 -13.54 28.25 19.05
N ARG A 126 -14.21 29.33 19.42
CA ARG A 126 -14.89 30.22 18.47
C ARG A 126 -13.92 30.84 17.46
N GLU A 127 -12.84 31.46 17.95
CA GLU A 127 -11.82 32.08 17.09
C GLU A 127 -11.22 31.07 16.10
N PHE A 128 -10.96 29.86 16.57
CA PHE A 128 -10.47 28.78 15.72
C PHE A 128 -11.50 28.37 14.66
N MET A 129 -12.76 28.19 15.05
CA MET A 129 -13.85 27.80 14.13
C MET A 129 -14.17 28.91 13.11
N ASP A 130 -14.08 30.19 13.48
CA ASP A 130 -14.25 31.30 12.54
C ASP A 130 -13.18 31.30 11.45
N LYS A 131 -11.94 30.92 11.81
CA LYS A 131 -10.79 30.88 10.90
C LYS A 131 -10.72 29.60 10.07
N HIS A 132 -11.02 28.44 10.67
CA HIS A 132 -10.77 27.12 10.07
C HIS A 132 -12.03 26.29 9.83
N GLY A 133 -13.18 26.64 10.42
CA GLY A 133 -14.40 25.84 10.41
C GLY A 133 -14.99 25.60 9.02
N LYS A 134 -14.85 26.55 8.09
CA LYS A 134 -15.28 26.37 6.69
C LYS A 134 -14.50 25.26 6.00
N THR A 135 -13.17 25.25 6.17
CA THR A 135 -12.29 24.24 5.57
C THR A 135 -12.54 22.88 6.21
N LEU A 136 -12.64 22.83 7.54
CA LEU A 136 -12.92 21.60 8.27
C LEU A 136 -14.28 20.99 7.88
N GLY A 137 -15.31 21.82 7.72
CA GLY A 137 -16.64 21.36 7.28
C GLY A 137 -16.71 20.88 5.83
N GLN A 138 -15.71 21.20 4.99
CA GLN A 138 -15.58 20.67 3.63
C GLN A 138 -14.86 19.31 3.59
N GLN A 139 -14.07 18.98 4.62
CA GLN A 139 -13.25 17.77 4.71
C GLN A 139 -14.00 16.51 5.18
N GLY A 140 -15.33 16.55 5.33
CA GLY A 140 -16.12 15.37 5.68
C GLY A 140 -17.29 15.63 6.65
N GLY A 141 -18.03 14.57 6.98
CA GLY A 141 -19.07 14.59 8.02
C GLY A 141 -18.53 14.57 9.45
N ASP A 142 -17.27 14.19 9.61
CA ASP A 142 -16.51 14.02 10.84
C ASP A 142 -16.38 15.29 11.70
N TRP A 143 -16.31 16.46 11.07
CA TRP A 143 -16.21 17.75 11.77
C TRP A 143 -17.57 18.37 12.12
N ILE A 144 -18.67 17.88 11.55
CA ILE A 144 -20.00 18.49 11.74
C ILE A 144 -20.39 18.61 13.23
N PRO A 145 -20.22 17.56 14.06
CA PRO A 145 -20.51 17.68 15.50
C PRO A 145 -19.63 18.73 16.20
N TRP A 146 -18.37 18.88 15.75
CA TRP A 146 -17.37 19.75 16.35
C TRP A 146 -17.60 21.24 16.04
N LEU A 147 -18.22 21.58 14.92
CA LEU A 147 -18.54 22.98 14.56
C LEU A 147 -19.45 23.66 15.60
N GLY A 148 -20.27 22.88 16.29
CA GLY A 148 -21.16 23.34 17.35
C GLY A 148 -20.60 23.21 18.77
N LEU A 149 -19.36 22.72 18.95
CA LEU A 149 -18.79 22.34 20.25
C LEU A 149 -18.87 23.49 21.28
N GLU A 150 -18.71 24.73 20.83
CA GLU A 150 -18.78 25.91 21.69
C GLU A 150 -20.14 26.04 22.41
N TYR A 151 -21.22 25.63 21.76
CA TYR A 151 -22.59 25.77 22.24
C TYR A 151 -23.08 24.56 23.06
N VAL A 152 -22.22 23.55 23.24
CA VAL A 152 -22.54 22.35 24.01
C VAL A 152 -22.14 22.57 25.47
N ASP A 153 -23.11 22.56 26.39
CA ASP A 153 -22.87 22.84 27.81
C ASP A 153 -21.88 21.84 28.45
N GLU A 154 -22.13 20.53 28.29
CA GLU A 154 -21.28 19.45 28.79
C GLU A 154 -20.81 18.55 27.63
N PRO A 155 -19.72 18.90 26.94
CA PRO A 155 -19.25 18.09 25.82
C PRO A 155 -18.75 16.70 26.26
N ASN A 156 -18.18 16.59 27.45
CA ASN A 156 -17.64 15.34 27.99
C ASN A 156 -18.72 14.27 28.30
N SER A 157 -19.98 14.65 28.48
CA SER A 157 -21.09 13.71 28.71
C SER A 157 -21.78 13.26 27.41
N ARG A 158 -21.37 13.82 26.27
CA ARG A 158 -21.94 13.50 24.96
C ARG A 158 -21.20 12.31 24.33
N PRO A 159 -21.92 11.29 23.82
CA PRO A 159 -21.31 10.11 23.19
C PRO A 159 -20.37 10.44 22.03
N GLU A 160 -20.59 11.56 21.34
CA GLU A 160 -19.75 11.98 20.22
C GLU A 160 -18.37 12.50 20.64
N PHE A 161 -18.22 12.96 21.89
CA PHE A 161 -16.96 13.58 22.36
C PHE A 161 -16.34 12.88 23.58
N GLU A 162 -17.10 12.11 24.36
CA GLU A 162 -16.69 11.50 25.63
C GLU A 162 -15.31 10.86 25.59
N ALA A 163 -15.04 10.05 24.56
CA ALA A 163 -13.76 9.35 24.40
C ALA A 163 -12.54 10.30 24.34
N TYR A 164 -12.69 11.48 23.72
CA TYR A 164 -11.60 12.44 23.54
C TYR A 164 -11.24 13.20 24.82
N PHE A 165 -12.12 13.21 25.82
CA PHE A 165 -11.85 13.77 27.16
C PHE A 165 -11.16 12.77 28.10
N SER A 166 -10.87 11.55 27.63
CA SER A 166 -10.22 10.53 28.47
C SER A 166 -8.68 10.65 28.47
N ASP A 167 -8.08 10.38 29.63
CA ASP A 167 -6.61 10.28 29.75
C ASP A 167 -6.03 9.15 28.89
N GLU A 168 -6.82 8.09 28.67
CA GLU A 168 -6.45 6.94 27.84
C GLU A 168 -6.29 7.34 26.37
N TRP A 169 -7.24 8.10 25.84
CA TRP A 169 -7.15 8.66 24.48
C TRP A 169 -5.91 9.54 24.32
N TYR A 170 -5.62 10.41 25.29
CA TYR A 170 -4.43 11.25 25.25
C TYR A 170 -3.13 10.44 25.29
N ALA A 171 -3.06 9.41 26.15
CA ALA A 171 -1.88 8.54 26.24
C ALA A 171 -1.67 7.74 24.93
N SER A 172 -2.76 7.26 24.33
CA SER A 172 -2.75 6.58 23.02
C SER A 172 -2.28 7.51 21.91
N LEU A 173 -2.83 8.73 21.83
CA LEU A 173 -2.41 9.76 20.86
C LEU A 173 -0.93 10.09 21.01
N LYS A 174 -0.45 10.29 22.24
CA LYS A 174 0.96 10.61 22.51
C LYS A 174 1.90 9.53 22.01
N THR A 175 1.56 8.26 22.28
CA THR A 175 2.41 7.12 21.91
C THR A 175 2.38 6.90 20.41
N SER A 176 1.18 6.84 19.81
CA SER A 176 1.00 6.64 18.37
C SER A 176 1.61 7.76 17.52
N LEU A 177 1.55 9.02 17.95
CA LEU A 177 2.17 10.14 17.23
C LEU A 177 3.70 10.03 17.25
N ALA A 178 4.30 9.72 18.40
CA ALA A 178 5.74 9.53 18.51
C ALA A 178 6.22 8.33 17.68
N ASP A 179 5.46 7.24 17.69
CA ASP A 179 5.76 6.05 16.87
C ASP A 179 5.63 6.37 15.38
N PHE A 180 4.58 7.09 14.96
CA PHE A 180 4.41 7.53 13.59
C PHE A 180 5.62 8.35 13.11
N VAL A 181 6.01 9.40 13.84
CA VAL A 181 7.16 10.23 13.47
C VAL A 181 8.46 9.41 13.43
N ASN A 182 8.64 8.45 14.35
CA ASN A 182 9.76 7.51 14.33
C ASN A 182 9.77 6.59 13.10
N THR A 183 8.61 6.25 12.52
CA THR A 183 8.57 5.45 11.29
C THR A 183 8.94 6.26 10.05
N VAL A 184 8.75 7.59 10.08
CA VAL A 184 9.01 8.47 8.95
C VAL A 184 10.51 8.69 8.72
N PHE A 185 11.30 8.90 9.78
CA PHE A 185 12.70 9.30 9.60
C PHE A 185 13.61 8.24 8.96
N PRO A 186 13.51 6.95 9.29
CA PRO A 186 14.31 5.91 8.63
C PRO A 186 13.93 5.64 7.17
N ALA A 187 12.75 6.10 6.72
CA ALA A 187 12.34 6.03 5.32
C ALA A 187 13.09 7.06 4.45
N MET A 188 13.80 8.01 5.07
CA MET A 188 14.62 9.00 4.37
C MET A 188 16.04 8.48 4.12
N ALA A 189 16.67 8.94 3.03
CA ALA A 189 18.07 8.63 2.77
C ALA A 189 18.97 9.25 3.85
N VAL A 190 19.62 8.41 4.65
CA VAL A 190 20.46 8.87 5.77
C VAL A 190 21.84 9.32 5.28
N PRO A 191 22.33 10.51 5.72
CA PRO A 191 23.67 10.98 5.39
C PRO A 191 24.76 9.98 5.78
N ARG A 192 25.75 9.78 4.89
CA ARG A 192 26.86 8.82 5.11
C ARG A 192 27.66 9.06 6.40
N ILE A 193 27.75 10.29 6.86
CA ILE A 193 28.49 10.61 8.10
C ILE A 193 27.88 9.90 9.33
N LEU A 194 26.55 9.77 9.37
CA LEU A 194 25.84 9.05 10.44
C LEU A 194 26.06 7.54 10.37
N LEU A 195 26.51 7.04 9.23
CA LEU A 195 26.83 5.62 9.01
C LEU A 195 28.31 5.32 9.22
N PHE A 196 29.19 6.33 9.24
CA PHE A 196 30.64 6.17 9.17
C PHE A 196 31.22 5.30 10.27
N ASP A 197 30.93 5.60 11.54
CA ASP A 197 31.49 4.84 12.68
C ASP A 197 30.97 3.41 12.74
N ARG A 198 29.72 3.20 12.29
CA ARG A 198 29.13 1.88 12.18
C ARG A 198 29.78 1.09 11.06
N GLU A 199 29.87 1.65 9.85
CA GLU A 199 30.54 1.03 8.70
C GLU A 199 32.01 0.71 9.02
N ARG A 200 32.69 1.58 9.77
CA ARG A 200 34.05 1.33 10.26
C ARG A 200 34.12 0.13 11.21
N ARG A 201 33.24 0.07 12.22
CA ARG A 201 33.18 -1.07 13.17
C ARG A 201 32.84 -2.38 12.46
N GLU A 202 31.90 -2.35 11.52
CA GLU A 202 31.55 -3.51 10.70
C GLU A 202 32.74 -3.98 9.85
N ARG A 203 33.47 -3.05 9.23
CA ARG A 203 34.73 -3.38 8.51
C ARG A 203 35.78 -3.99 9.43
N GLU A 204 35.97 -3.46 10.63
CA GLU A 204 36.92 -4.01 11.60
C GLU A 204 36.52 -5.42 12.08
N VAL A 205 35.23 -5.65 12.34
CA VAL A 205 34.71 -6.99 12.69
C VAL A 205 34.89 -7.96 11.54
N LEU A 206 34.58 -7.54 10.31
CA LEU A 206 34.74 -8.38 9.13
C LEU A 206 36.21 -8.71 8.88
N LYS A 207 37.11 -7.73 9.06
CA LYS A 207 38.56 -7.93 8.97
C LYS A 207 39.06 -8.95 9.99
N ARG A 208 38.62 -8.88 11.26
CA ARG A 208 38.96 -9.89 12.28
C ARG A 208 38.42 -11.29 11.94
N LYS A 209 37.23 -11.38 11.34
CA LYS A 209 36.67 -12.66 10.87
C LYS A 209 37.50 -13.26 9.73
N ILE A 210 37.91 -12.43 8.78
CA ILE A 210 38.81 -12.83 7.68
C ILE A 210 40.13 -13.37 8.27
N GLU A 211 40.77 -12.63 9.18
CA GLU A 211 42.00 -13.06 9.84
C GLU A 211 41.84 -14.36 10.66
N LEU A 212 40.66 -14.60 11.24
CA LEU A 212 40.34 -15.84 11.94
C LEU A 212 40.20 -17.03 10.97
N TYR A 213 39.47 -16.84 9.86
CA TYR A 213 39.29 -17.86 8.83
C TYR A 213 40.61 -18.18 8.14
N GLU A 214 41.45 -17.18 7.85
CA GLU A 214 42.80 -17.39 7.32
C GLU A 214 43.65 -18.26 8.26
N LYS A 215 43.61 -18.01 9.58
CA LYS A 215 44.30 -18.85 10.57
C LYS A 215 43.75 -20.27 10.68
N GLN A 216 42.44 -20.46 10.50
CA GLN A 216 41.82 -21.79 10.48
C GLN A 216 42.25 -22.58 9.24
N MET A 217 42.25 -21.92 8.08
CA MET A 217 42.76 -22.49 6.83
C MET A 217 44.25 -22.83 6.92
N ASP A 218 45.09 -21.97 7.51
CA ASP A 218 46.51 -22.24 7.75
C ASP A 218 46.74 -23.42 8.72
N GLY A 219 45.83 -23.62 9.68
CA GLY A 219 45.83 -24.75 10.61
C GLY A 219 45.44 -26.06 9.95
N GLU A 220 44.39 -26.06 9.12
CA GLU A 220 43.96 -27.23 8.35
C GLU A 220 44.99 -27.63 7.28
N THR A 221 45.61 -26.64 6.62
CA THR A 221 46.68 -26.88 5.62
C THR A 221 47.91 -27.52 6.27
N LYS A 222 48.22 -27.18 7.54
CA LYS A 222 49.30 -27.83 8.31
C LYS A 222 48.98 -29.26 8.75
N ILE A 223 47.72 -29.60 9.01
CA ILE A 223 47.29 -30.97 9.32
C ILE A 223 47.36 -31.84 8.07
N THR A 224 46.92 -31.33 6.91
CA THR A 224 47.03 -32.06 5.64
C THR A 224 48.46 -32.23 5.13
N ALA A 225 49.40 -31.36 5.52
CA ALA A 225 50.80 -31.46 5.15
C ALA A 225 51.59 -32.51 5.98
N LEU A 226 51.12 -32.86 7.18
CA LEU A 226 51.75 -33.87 8.04
C LEU A 226 51.41 -35.31 7.61
N ASP A 227 50.26 -35.53 6.96
CA ASP A 227 49.84 -36.86 6.48
C ASP A 227 50.38 -37.22 5.08
N ALA A 228 51.09 -36.31 4.40
CA ALA A 228 51.52 -36.49 3.00
C ALA A 228 52.99 -36.93 2.81
N VAL A 229 53.75 -37.26 3.87
CA VAL A 229 55.15 -37.70 3.73
C VAL A 229 55.34 -39.15 4.17
N SER A 230 55.08 -40.09 3.25
CA SER A 230 55.71 -41.42 3.24
C SER A 230 55.90 -41.97 1.81
N GLY A 231 56.89 -41.40 1.10
CA GLY A 231 57.78 -42.06 0.13
C GLY A 231 57.28 -42.36 -1.30
N PRO A 232 58.18 -42.74 -2.25
CA PRO A 232 59.57 -42.31 -2.40
C PRO A 232 59.94 -41.85 -3.84
N SER A 233 61.18 -41.40 -3.96
CA SER A 233 61.90 -40.66 -5.02
C SER A 233 62.08 -41.32 -6.39
N GLY A 234 62.36 -40.49 -7.41
CA GLY A 234 62.97 -40.87 -8.70
C GLY A 234 62.70 -39.85 -9.82
N LEU A 235 63.41 -38.72 -9.87
CA LEU A 235 64.60 -38.44 -10.72
C LEU A 235 64.29 -37.83 -12.12
N VAL A 236 64.74 -36.57 -12.27
CA VAL A 236 65.60 -36.02 -13.35
C VAL A 236 64.93 -35.22 -14.48
N GLU A 237 65.16 -33.89 -14.40
CA GLU A 237 65.61 -32.93 -15.46
C GLU A 237 64.63 -32.65 -16.63
N ASP A 238 64.55 -31.46 -17.23
CA ASP A 238 65.29 -30.23 -17.06
C ASP A 238 64.61 -29.06 -17.82
N HIS A 239 64.96 -27.85 -17.36
CA HIS A 239 65.22 -26.66 -18.18
C HIS A 239 64.10 -25.64 -18.54
N ILE A 240 64.15 -24.54 -17.77
CA ILE A 240 64.45 -23.15 -18.19
C ILE A 240 63.42 -22.40 -19.06
N GLY A 241 62.93 -21.30 -18.48
CA GLY A 241 63.21 -19.98 -19.07
C GLY A 241 62.02 -19.12 -19.47
N GLY A 242 61.53 -18.32 -18.51
CA GLY A 242 61.79 -16.88 -18.59
C GLY A 242 60.86 -15.97 -19.42
N ILE A 243 60.09 -15.19 -18.65
CA ILE A 243 59.92 -13.72 -18.69
C ILE A 243 59.30 -12.98 -19.89
N ASP A 244 58.43 -12.06 -19.49
CA ASP A 244 58.10 -10.74 -20.03
C ASP A 244 56.98 -10.55 -21.07
N ALA A 245 55.94 -9.91 -20.55
CA ALA A 245 54.99 -9.09 -21.27
C ALA A 245 55.69 -7.89 -21.93
N VAL A 246 55.18 -7.45 -23.09
CA VAL A 246 55.00 -6.03 -23.46
C VAL A 246 54.32 -5.93 -24.84
N THR A 247 53.16 -5.26 -24.83
CA THR A 247 52.45 -4.48 -25.88
C THR A 247 52.51 -4.86 -27.36
N SER A 248 51.32 -4.84 -27.99
CA SER A 248 51.06 -4.09 -29.23
C SER A 248 49.55 -3.98 -29.58
N PRO A 249 49.13 -3.05 -30.47
CA PRO A 249 47.85 -2.34 -30.35
C PRO A 249 46.81 -2.58 -31.48
N ARG A 250 45.57 -2.19 -31.18
CA ARG A 250 44.54 -1.47 -31.99
C ARG A 250 44.55 -1.61 -33.53
N THR A 251 43.47 -2.18 -34.11
CA THR A 251 42.78 -1.63 -35.30
C THR A 251 41.39 -2.26 -35.55
N GLN A 252 40.39 -1.42 -35.81
CA GLN A 252 39.15 -1.78 -36.56
C GLN A 252 39.48 -1.98 -38.06
N PRO A 253 38.55 -2.51 -38.88
CA PRO A 253 37.72 -1.58 -39.65
C PRO A 253 36.25 -2.00 -39.85
N ALA A 254 35.50 -1.07 -40.42
CA ALA A 254 34.06 -0.98 -40.62
C ALA A 254 33.53 -1.58 -41.94
N ALA A 255 32.21 -1.74 -41.97
CA ALA A 255 31.21 -1.52 -43.04
C ALA A 255 31.56 -1.77 -44.53
N ILE A 256 30.71 -2.57 -45.19
CA ILE A 256 30.30 -2.37 -46.60
C ILE A 256 28.78 -2.58 -46.70
N ALA A 257 28.14 -1.68 -47.45
CA ALA A 257 26.71 -1.59 -47.69
C ALA A 257 26.30 -2.06 -49.09
N THR A 258 24.99 -2.31 -49.25
CA THR A 258 24.10 -2.06 -50.41
C THR A 258 24.23 -2.81 -51.74
N ALA A 259 23.13 -3.47 -52.13
CA ALA A 259 22.45 -3.39 -53.44
C ALA A 259 21.02 -3.97 -53.27
N THR A 260 19.94 -3.18 -53.22
CA THR A 260 19.06 -2.74 -54.33
C THR A 260 18.56 -3.85 -55.26
N ASN A 261 17.23 -4.08 -55.25
CA ASN A 261 16.40 -4.09 -56.46
C ASN A 261 14.92 -3.87 -56.10
N LYS A 262 14.26 -3.05 -56.94
CA LYS A 262 12.85 -2.63 -56.97
C LYS A 262 12.13 -3.37 -58.13
N GLU A 263 10.82 -3.12 -58.21
CA GLU A 263 9.84 -3.45 -59.27
C GLU A 263 9.06 -4.76 -58.99
N ASP A 264 7.72 -4.83 -59.11
CA ASP A 264 6.70 -3.84 -59.47
C ASP A 264 5.30 -4.34 -59.04
N ALA A 265 4.34 -3.42 -59.05
CA ALA A 265 2.96 -3.56 -58.61
C ALA A 265 2.05 -4.38 -59.54
N HIS A 266 1.06 -5.06 -58.97
CA HIS A 266 -0.23 -5.32 -59.62
C HIS A 266 -1.36 -5.21 -58.60
N ALA A 267 -2.32 -4.35 -58.92
CA ALA A 267 -3.57 -4.14 -58.22
C ALA A 267 -4.61 -5.15 -58.70
N GLU A 268 -5.30 -5.82 -57.78
CA GLU A 268 -6.59 -6.44 -58.05
C GLU A 268 -7.55 -6.16 -56.89
N THR A 269 -8.61 -5.45 -57.23
CA THR A 269 -9.82 -5.21 -56.46
C THR A 269 -10.70 -6.44 -56.52
N HIS A 270 -11.07 -7.04 -55.39
CA HIS A 270 -12.28 -7.86 -55.31
C HIS A 270 -13.05 -7.65 -54.00
N ASP A 271 -14.27 -7.16 -54.25
CA ASP A 271 -15.43 -6.90 -53.44
C ASP A 271 -15.74 -8.04 -52.43
N ALA A 272 -15.78 -7.72 -51.14
CA ALA A 272 -16.23 -8.64 -50.09
C ALA A 272 -17.73 -8.42 -49.85
N SER A 273 -18.54 -9.31 -50.41
CA SER A 273 -19.97 -9.37 -50.14
C SER A 273 -20.25 -9.58 -48.66
N ALA A 274 -20.96 -8.62 -48.07
CA ALA A 274 -21.48 -8.62 -46.72
C ALA A 274 -22.30 -9.88 -46.41
N GLY A 275 -21.74 -10.75 -45.57
CA GLY A 275 -22.53 -11.68 -44.76
C GLY A 275 -23.01 -10.93 -43.53
N LEU A 276 -24.29 -10.54 -43.50
CA LEU A 276 -24.95 -10.05 -42.30
C LEU A 276 -24.86 -11.12 -41.21
N LEU A 277 -23.95 -10.92 -40.25
CA LEU A 277 -24.13 -11.48 -38.92
C LEU A 277 -25.26 -10.70 -38.27
N GLN A 278 -26.34 -11.40 -37.97
CA GLN A 278 -27.44 -10.95 -37.12
C GLN A 278 -26.87 -10.17 -35.93
N ALA A 279 -27.28 -8.90 -35.81
CA ALA A 279 -27.12 -8.15 -34.58
C ALA A 279 -27.77 -8.96 -33.45
N SER A 280 -26.95 -9.40 -32.50
CA SER A 280 -27.42 -9.93 -31.22
C SER A 280 -28.33 -8.89 -30.57
N GLU A 281 -29.40 -9.33 -29.94
CA GLU A 281 -30.35 -8.50 -29.19
C GLU A 281 -29.63 -7.49 -28.27
N PRO A 282 -30.22 -6.31 -27.99
CA PRO A 282 -29.60 -5.34 -27.09
C PRO A 282 -29.33 -6.01 -25.73
N SER A 283 -28.06 -6.03 -25.32
CA SER A 283 -27.65 -6.52 -24.02
C SER A 283 -28.40 -5.75 -22.93
N SER A 284 -29.01 -6.48 -22.00
CA SER A 284 -29.71 -5.89 -20.86
C SER A 284 -28.77 -4.94 -20.11
N LEU A 285 -29.19 -3.69 -19.92
CA LEU A 285 -28.34 -2.68 -19.29
C LEU A 285 -28.47 -2.76 -17.78
N LEU A 286 -27.35 -2.81 -17.08
CA LEU A 286 -27.35 -2.73 -15.62
C LEU A 286 -27.59 -1.28 -15.21
N LYS A 287 -28.73 -1.00 -14.56
CA LYS A 287 -29.08 0.34 -14.07
C LYS A 287 -29.26 0.35 -12.56
N ILE A 288 -28.89 1.45 -11.94
CA ILE A 288 -29.11 1.73 -10.53
C ILE A 288 -30.61 1.95 -10.32
N SER A 289 -31.18 1.15 -9.42
CA SER A 289 -32.60 1.20 -9.05
C SER A 289 -32.84 2.01 -7.78
N GLN A 290 -31.92 1.90 -6.82
CA GLN A 290 -31.96 2.56 -5.53
C GLN A 290 -30.54 2.85 -5.06
N GLU A 291 -30.36 3.97 -4.36
CA GLU A 291 -29.09 4.33 -3.77
C GLU A 291 -29.33 4.95 -2.39
N ASP A 292 -28.74 4.34 -1.38
CA ASP A 292 -28.83 4.76 0.02
C ASP A 292 -27.46 5.24 0.52
N ILE A 293 -27.47 6.20 1.46
CA ILE A 293 -26.28 6.73 2.11
C ILE A 293 -26.33 6.45 3.60
N PHE A 294 -25.22 5.95 4.14
CA PHE A 294 -25.07 5.57 5.53
C PHE A 294 -23.98 6.42 6.19
N LEU A 295 -24.30 6.95 7.37
CA LEU A 295 -23.47 7.84 8.17
C LEU A 295 -22.94 7.09 9.40
N GLU A 296 -22.42 5.88 9.18
CA GLU A 296 -21.96 5.03 10.28
C GLU A 296 -20.66 5.53 10.91
N HIS A 297 -19.78 6.18 10.16
CA HIS A 297 -18.48 6.60 10.67
C HIS A 297 -18.39 8.12 10.82
N ASN A 298 -17.66 8.54 11.85
CA ASN A 298 -17.32 9.93 12.12
C ASN A 298 -15.87 10.23 11.71
N SER A 299 -15.27 9.39 10.89
CA SER A 299 -13.90 9.51 10.37
C SER A 299 -13.83 8.87 8.98
N GLY A 300 -12.80 9.21 8.21
CA GLY A 300 -12.58 8.66 6.88
C GLY A 300 -12.50 7.15 6.90
N ILE A 301 -13.18 6.49 5.96
CA ILE A 301 -13.27 5.04 5.93
C ILE A 301 -12.13 4.51 5.08
N SER A 302 -11.29 3.64 5.64
CA SER A 302 -10.13 3.10 4.93
C SER A 302 -10.45 1.80 4.21
N LEU A 303 -11.33 0.96 4.77
CA LEU A 303 -11.74 -0.33 4.20
C LEU A 303 -13.22 -0.60 4.46
N ALA A 304 -13.92 -1.11 3.46
CA ALA A 304 -15.28 -1.60 3.60
C ALA A 304 -15.57 -2.74 2.61
N ARG A 305 -16.23 -3.80 3.10
CA ARG A 305 -16.53 -5.01 2.31
C ARG A 305 -17.88 -5.60 2.70
N PHE A 306 -18.60 -6.10 1.69
CA PHE A 306 -19.81 -6.90 1.88
C PHE A 306 -19.47 -8.30 2.38
N SER A 307 -20.34 -8.86 3.22
CA SER A 307 -20.40 -10.30 3.38
C SER A 307 -20.74 -10.97 2.04
N ALA A 308 -20.40 -12.25 1.89
CA ALA A 308 -20.68 -12.98 0.65
C ALA A 308 -22.17 -12.98 0.25
N THR A 309 -23.07 -12.84 1.22
CA THR A 309 -24.53 -12.72 1.00
C THR A 309 -25.00 -11.30 0.72
N GLY A 310 -24.18 -10.28 0.94
CA GLY A 310 -24.56 -8.86 0.86
C GLY A 310 -25.49 -8.38 1.98
N GLU A 311 -25.69 -9.19 3.03
CA GLU A 311 -26.56 -8.88 4.17
C GLU A 311 -25.86 -8.05 5.25
N LEU A 312 -24.54 -8.16 5.32
CA LEU A 312 -23.70 -7.42 6.27
C LEU A 312 -22.65 -6.63 5.52
N ILE A 313 -22.28 -5.49 6.10
CA ILE A 313 -21.11 -4.70 5.73
C ILE A 313 -20.17 -4.69 6.92
N ALA A 314 -18.89 -4.96 6.66
CA ALA A 314 -17.81 -4.60 7.57
C ALA A 314 -17.18 -3.31 7.07
N SER A 315 -17.03 -2.32 7.95
CA SER A 315 -16.42 -1.03 7.65
C SER A 315 -15.42 -0.64 8.73
N TYR A 316 -14.27 -0.15 8.32
CA TYR A 316 -13.14 0.19 9.19
C TYR A 316 -12.63 1.59 8.84
N ASP A 317 -12.49 2.45 9.84
CA ASP A 317 -12.10 3.85 9.67
C ASP A 317 -10.69 4.17 10.17
N ASP A 318 -10.25 5.39 9.91
CA ASP A 318 -8.96 5.93 10.34
C ASP A 318 -8.86 6.14 11.86
N GLU A 319 -9.95 5.98 12.62
CA GLU A 319 -9.91 5.96 14.09
C GLU A 319 -9.78 4.55 14.67
N SER A 320 -9.45 3.57 13.83
CA SER A 320 -9.34 2.16 14.19
C SER A 320 -10.65 1.55 14.68
N ILE A 321 -11.79 2.12 14.28
CA ILE A 321 -13.10 1.60 14.63
C ILE A 321 -13.58 0.67 13.52
N LEU A 322 -13.75 -0.61 13.88
CA LEU A 322 -14.40 -1.61 13.05
C LEU A 322 -15.89 -1.69 13.40
N LYS A 323 -16.75 -1.52 12.42
CA LYS A 323 -18.19 -1.77 12.54
C LYS A 323 -18.64 -2.91 11.65
N ILE A 324 -19.56 -3.73 12.15
CA ILE A 324 -20.33 -4.68 11.34
C ILE A 324 -21.80 -4.31 11.49
N TRP A 325 -22.50 -4.15 10.38
CA TRP A 325 -23.87 -3.65 10.35
C TRP A 325 -24.59 -4.13 9.09
N THR A 326 -25.88 -3.86 8.97
CA THR A 326 -26.69 -4.29 7.82
C THR A 326 -27.12 -3.08 6.98
N PRO A 327 -26.99 -3.15 5.63
CA PRO A 327 -27.47 -2.10 4.74
C PRO A 327 -28.98 -2.12 4.52
N ASP A 328 -29.72 -3.04 5.13
CA ASP A 328 -31.19 -3.05 5.01
C ASP A 328 -31.77 -1.81 5.72
N PRO A 329 -32.42 -0.88 5.00
CA PRO A 329 -32.97 0.34 5.60
C PRO A 329 -33.98 0.07 6.73
N ALA A 330 -34.69 -1.07 6.68
CA ALA A 330 -35.65 -1.44 7.72
C ALA A 330 -34.97 -1.83 9.04
N ALA A 331 -33.75 -2.37 8.97
CA ALA A 331 -32.95 -2.79 10.13
C ALA A 331 -31.83 -1.80 10.48
N SER A 332 -31.42 -0.93 9.55
CA SER A 332 -30.31 0.03 9.68
C SER A 332 -30.57 1.17 10.67
N VAL A 333 -31.81 1.34 11.15
CA VAL A 333 -32.13 2.31 12.22
C VAL A 333 -31.61 1.81 13.59
N ALA A 334 -31.29 0.52 13.71
CA ALA A 334 -30.67 -0.04 14.91
C ALA A 334 -29.16 0.27 14.97
N ALA A 335 -28.60 0.28 16.18
CA ALA A 335 -27.15 0.37 16.39
C ALA A 335 -26.41 -0.70 15.57
N PRO A 336 -25.16 -0.44 15.14
CA PRO A 336 -24.38 -1.42 14.40
C PRO A 336 -24.30 -2.73 15.19
N LYS A 337 -24.39 -3.85 14.47
CA LYS A 337 -24.37 -5.19 15.06
C LYS A 337 -23.12 -5.41 15.91
N LEU A 338 -21.99 -4.88 15.47
CA LEU A 338 -20.74 -4.81 16.24
C LEU A 338 -20.07 -3.46 16.06
N LYS A 339 -19.45 -2.97 17.13
CA LYS A 339 -18.52 -1.84 17.13
C LYS A 339 -17.32 -2.25 17.99
N ASN A 340 -16.18 -2.40 17.36
CA ASN A 340 -14.92 -2.72 18.03
C ASN A 340 -13.92 -1.58 17.78
N GLU A 341 -13.27 -1.13 18.84
CA GLU A 341 -12.09 -0.27 18.74
C GLU A 341 -10.86 -1.18 18.74
N LEU A 342 -10.09 -1.13 17.65
CA LEU A 342 -8.92 -1.99 17.47
C LEU A 342 -7.65 -1.26 17.90
N ASP A 343 -6.76 -1.97 18.60
CA ASP A 343 -5.45 -1.48 19.01
C ASP A 343 -4.38 -1.61 17.91
N TYR A 344 -4.80 -1.93 16.68
CA TYR A 344 -3.93 -2.14 15.52
C TYR A 344 -4.58 -1.64 14.23
N THR A 345 -3.74 -1.31 13.24
CA THR A 345 -4.19 -0.90 11.91
C THR A 345 -4.52 -2.10 11.03
N VAL A 346 -5.70 -2.11 10.42
CA VAL A 346 -6.10 -3.12 9.42
C VAL A 346 -5.61 -2.69 8.03
N SER A 347 -4.85 -3.58 7.37
CA SER A 347 -4.30 -3.35 6.03
C SER A 347 -5.04 -4.10 4.92
N ALA A 348 -5.73 -5.21 5.25
CA ALA A 348 -6.61 -5.90 4.32
C ALA A 348 -7.77 -6.58 5.05
N MET A 349 -8.90 -6.74 4.37
CA MET A 349 -10.12 -7.33 4.92
C MET A 349 -10.78 -8.27 3.89
N ALA A 350 -11.25 -9.43 4.35
CA ALA A 350 -11.99 -10.37 3.50
C ALA A 350 -13.01 -11.17 4.32
N TRP A 351 -14.24 -11.27 3.82
CA TRP A 351 -15.25 -12.16 4.37
C TRP A 351 -15.05 -13.60 3.87
N ASP A 352 -15.30 -14.58 4.72
CA ASP A 352 -15.36 -15.98 4.27
C ASP A 352 -16.58 -16.17 3.33
N LYS A 353 -16.36 -16.78 2.16
CA LYS A 353 -17.43 -16.99 1.17
C LYS A 353 -18.33 -18.16 1.48
N LYS A 354 -17.87 -19.12 2.29
CA LYS A 354 -18.62 -20.29 2.74
C LYS A 354 -19.35 -20.02 4.06
N HIS A 355 -18.71 -19.28 4.96
CA HIS A 355 -19.19 -18.97 6.29
C HIS A 355 -19.39 -17.46 6.45
N ALA A 356 -20.54 -16.94 6.00
CA ALA A 356 -20.85 -15.50 5.96
C ALA A 356 -20.78 -14.75 7.30
N HIS A 357 -20.58 -15.44 8.43
CA HIS A 357 -20.38 -14.86 9.75
C HIS A 357 -18.91 -14.72 10.15
N LEU A 358 -17.96 -15.17 9.33
CA LEU A 358 -16.53 -15.05 9.58
C LEU A 358 -15.93 -13.92 8.74
N LEU A 359 -15.21 -13.03 9.42
CA LEU A 359 -14.46 -11.94 8.83
C LEU A 359 -12.98 -12.09 9.16
N TYR A 360 -12.13 -11.94 8.15
CA TYR A 360 -10.69 -11.96 8.30
C TYR A 360 -10.10 -10.56 8.14
N LEU A 361 -9.27 -10.17 9.10
CA LEU A 361 -8.56 -8.88 9.11
C LEU A 361 -7.06 -9.16 9.10
N TYR A 362 -6.33 -8.54 8.20
CA TYR A 362 -4.87 -8.58 8.20
C TYR A 362 -4.33 -7.29 8.82
N ASP A 363 -3.61 -7.40 9.93
CA ASP A 363 -3.02 -6.23 10.59
C ASP A 363 -1.63 -5.87 10.03
N GLU A 364 -1.18 -4.65 10.30
CA GLU A 364 0.16 -4.18 9.89
C GLU A 364 1.33 -4.95 10.54
N ASN A 365 1.06 -5.70 11.61
CA ASN A 365 2.04 -6.54 12.30
C ASN A 365 2.13 -7.95 11.69
N GLY A 366 1.29 -8.25 10.70
CA GLY A 366 1.23 -9.51 9.98
C GLY A 366 0.47 -10.63 10.70
N TYR A 367 -0.48 -10.27 11.55
CA TYR A 367 -1.47 -11.20 12.07
C TYR A 367 -2.70 -11.24 11.17
N ILE A 368 -3.25 -12.43 11.01
CA ILE A 368 -4.62 -12.62 10.54
C ILE A 368 -5.50 -12.78 11.77
N HIS A 369 -6.44 -11.85 11.94
CA HIS A 369 -7.49 -11.92 12.95
C HIS A 369 -8.75 -12.52 12.33
N THR A 370 -9.31 -13.53 12.97
CA THR A 370 -10.60 -14.11 12.59
C THR A 370 -11.66 -13.62 13.58
N LEU A 371 -12.62 -12.85 13.07
CA LEU A 371 -13.74 -12.32 13.83
C LEU A 371 -15.03 -13.09 13.49
N HIS A 372 -15.71 -13.58 14.51
CA HIS A 372 -17.03 -14.17 14.38
C HIS A 372 -18.11 -13.09 14.60
N ALA A 373 -18.72 -12.63 13.52
CA ALA A 373 -19.63 -11.48 13.47
C ALA A 373 -20.90 -11.62 14.34
N ASN A 374 -21.27 -12.84 14.74
CA ASN A 374 -22.45 -13.07 15.60
C ASN A 374 -22.11 -13.10 17.10
N THR A 375 -20.88 -13.46 17.47
CA THR A 375 -20.49 -13.68 18.88
C THR A 375 -19.47 -12.66 19.38
N ASN A 376 -18.96 -11.81 18.47
CA ASN A 376 -17.82 -10.92 18.69
C ASN A 376 -16.56 -11.62 19.22
N MET A 377 -16.45 -12.94 19.00
CA MET A 377 -15.24 -13.66 19.35
C MET A 377 -14.19 -13.40 18.29
N MET A 378 -13.01 -12.98 18.74
CA MET A 378 -11.87 -12.73 17.88
C MET A 378 -10.71 -13.62 18.29
N SER A 379 -10.10 -14.29 17.32
CA SER A 379 -8.83 -14.99 17.46
C SER A 379 -7.80 -14.36 16.54
N ARG A 380 -6.51 -14.51 16.86
CA ARG A 380 -5.42 -13.99 16.03
C ARG A 380 -4.35 -15.05 15.82
N GLN A 381 -3.79 -15.08 14.63
CA GLN A 381 -2.68 -15.95 14.27
C GLN A 381 -1.60 -15.15 13.55
N LEU A 382 -0.35 -15.35 13.95
CA LEU A 382 0.79 -14.76 13.26
C LEU A 382 1.01 -15.51 11.93
N VAL A 383 0.87 -14.79 10.81
CA VAL A 383 1.07 -15.33 9.45
C VAL A 383 2.18 -14.57 8.71
N ALA A 384 2.70 -13.50 9.32
CA ALA A 384 3.72 -12.61 8.78
C ALA A 384 4.94 -13.36 8.21
N GLU A 385 5.21 -13.14 6.93
CA GLU A 385 6.50 -13.48 6.35
C GLU A 385 7.49 -12.34 6.59
N LYS A 386 8.59 -12.60 7.29
CA LYS A 386 9.60 -11.57 7.63
C LYS A 386 10.16 -10.84 6.42
N ARG A 387 10.33 -11.56 5.29
CA ARG A 387 10.91 -10.99 4.06
C ARG A 387 9.90 -10.20 3.23
N HIS A 388 8.61 -10.46 3.40
CA HIS A 388 7.53 -9.87 2.62
C HIS A 388 6.39 -9.38 3.53
N PRO A 389 6.62 -8.34 4.35
CA PRO A 389 5.66 -7.94 5.38
C PRO A 389 4.53 -7.05 4.86
N TRP A 390 4.56 -6.59 3.61
CA TRP A 390 3.54 -5.69 3.06
C TRP A 390 2.51 -6.46 2.25
N VAL A 391 1.27 -6.58 2.75
CA VAL A 391 0.18 -7.19 1.99
C VAL A 391 -0.28 -6.26 0.88
N GLN A 392 -0.40 -6.83 -0.32
CA GLN A 392 -0.89 -6.18 -1.53
C GLN A 392 -2.34 -6.57 -1.81
N CYS A 393 -2.68 -7.85 -1.60
CA CYS A 393 -4.05 -8.36 -1.77
C CYS A 393 -4.34 -9.47 -0.75
N MET A 394 -5.60 -9.55 -0.32
CA MET A 394 -6.14 -10.68 0.42
C MET A 394 -7.46 -11.11 -0.21
N LEU A 395 -7.53 -12.35 -0.66
CA LEU A 395 -8.69 -12.90 -1.37
C LEU A 395 -9.23 -14.12 -0.62
N ALA A 396 -10.55 -14.14 -0.42
CA ALA A 396 -11.24 -15.31 0.10
C ALA A 396 -11.61 -16.30 -1.01
N GLY A 397 -11.25 -17.57 -0.80
CA GLY A 397 -11.67 -18.70 -1.61
C GLY A 397 -13.19 -18.92 -1.54
N SER A 398 -13.74 -19.41 -2.63
CA SER A 398 -15.17 -19.64 -2.85
C SER A 398 -15.63 -21.07 -2.52
N THR A 399 -14.73 -22.04 -2.61
CA THR A 399 -15.02 -23.48 -2.42
C THR A 399 -14.73 -23.96 -1.00
N GLY A 400 -13.90 -23.23 -0.26
CA GLY A 400 -13.52 -23.53 1.12
C GLY A 400 -13.08 -22.30 1.88
N SER A 401 -12.81 -22.48 3.17
CA SER A 401 -12.31 -21.43 4.05
C SER A 401 -10.80 -21.28 3.89
N ALA A 402 -10.38 -20.81 2.72
CA ALA A 402 -8.99 -20.54 2.40
C ALA A 402 -8.81 -19.07 2.02
N LEU A 403 -7.67 -18.49 2.39
CA LEU A 403 -7.27 -17.15 2.00
C LEU A 403 -6.02 -17.21 1.14
N ALA A 404 -6.05 -16.53 -0.01
CA ALA A 404 -4.86 -16.22 -0.77
C ALA A 404 -4.37 -14.82 -0.37
N VAL A 405 -3.16 -14.75 0.19
CA VAL A 405 -2.51 -13.51 0.59
C VAL A 405 -1.30 -13.28 -0.32
N VAL A 406 -1.28 -12.13 -0.95
CA VAL A 406 -0.17 -11.67 -1.79
C VAL A 406 0.56 -10.59 -1.00
N SER A 407 1.83 -10.81 -0.71
CA SER A 407 2.67 -9.84 0.00
C SER A 407 3.97 -9.54 -0.72
N SER A 408 4.57 -8.39 -0.41
CA SER A 408 5.75 -7.87 -1.08
C SER A 408 6.85 -7.47 -0.10
N SER A 409 8.07 -7.36 -0.62
CA SER A 409 9.26 -6.99 0.15
C SER A 409 9.42 -5.49 0.44
N LYS A 410 8.62 -4.63 -0.21
CA LYS A 410 8.47 -3.19 0.10
C LYS A 410 7.05 -2.78 -0.26
N PRO A 411 6.48 -1.70 0.32
CA PRO A 411 5.13 -1.27 -0.01
C PRO A 411 4.96 -0.96 -1.51
N GLU A 412 5.99 -0.40 -2.13
CA GLU A 412 5.99 -0.02 -3.55
C GLU A 412 6.78 -0.99 -4.44
N ASN A 413 7.46 -2.00 -3.88
CA ASN A 413 8.26 -2.94 -4.68
C ASN A 413 7.52 -4.26 -4.82
N THR A 414 6.94 -4.49 -5.99
CA THR A 414 6.14 -5.69 -6.30
C THR A 414 6.86 -6.63 -7.26
N THR A 415 8.16 -6.44 -7.44
CA THR A 415 8.99 -7.35 -8.22
C THR A 415 9.38 -8.60 -7.45
N ASP A 416 9.28 -8.54 -6.11
CA ASP A 416 9.55 -9.65 -5.21
C ASP A 416 8.32 -9.87 -4.35
N VAL A 417 7.53 -10.86 -4.75
CA VAL A 417 6.19 -11.13 -4.24
C VAL A 417 6.14 -12.54 -3.70
N MET A 418 5.37 -12.69 -2.64
CA MET A 418 5.08 -13.95 -2.02
C MET A 418 3.59 -14.23 -2.09
N LEU A 419 3.27 -15.44 -2.53
CA LEU A 419 1.91 -15.97 -2.49
C LEU A 419 1.82 -16.97 -1.34
N GLN A 420 0.94 -16.68 -0.40
CA GLN A 420 0.62 -17.55 0.73
C GLN A 420 -0.84 -18.00 0.63
N ILE A 421 -1.07 -19.29 0.81
CA ILE A 421 -2.40 -19.89 0.93
C ILE A 421 -2.58 -20.29 2.39
N TRP A 422 -3.52 -19.65 3.07
CA TRP A 422 -3.85 -19.92 4.47
C TRP A 422 -5.17 -20.68 4.55
N ASP A 423 -5.18 -21.79 5.28
CA ASP A 423 -6.39 -22.56 5.57
C ASP A 423 -6.98 -22.01 6.88
N ALA A 424 -8.09 -21.30 6.75
CA ALA A 424 -8.77 -20.67 7.84
C ALA A 424 -9.52 -21.67 8.73
N GLY A 425 -10.02 -22.76 8.14
CA GLY A 425 -10.69 -23.83 8.89
C GLY A 425 -9.72 -24.56 9.81
N ALA A 426 -8.50 -24.80 9.34
CA ALA A 426 -7.44 -25.40 10.14
C ALA A 426 -6.58 -24.38 10.91
N SER A 427 -6.83 -23.08 10.73
CA SER A 427 -6.02 -21.97 11.26
C SER A 427 -4.53 -22.24 11.07
N LYS A 428 -4.09 -22.47 9.84
CA LYS A 428 -2.67 -22.72 9.52
C LYS A 428 -2.32 -22.33 8.09
N MET A 429 -1.04 -22.04 7.88
CA MET A 429 -0.51 -21.85 6.53
C MET A 429 -0.50 -23.18 5.79
N ALA A 430 -1.20 -23.25 4.65
CA ALA A 430 -1.30 -24.46 3.82
C ALA A 430 -0.14 -24.53 2.82
N ALA A 431 0.20 -23.40 2.20
CA ALA A 431 1.33 -23.29 1.28
C ALA A 431 1.86 -21.86 1.25
N ALA A 432 3.15 -21.69 0.98
CA ALA A 432 3.76 -20.38 0.76
C ALA A 432 4.91 -20.52 -0.23
N LYS A 433 4.99 -19.61 -1.20
CA LYS A 433 6.09 -19.59 -2.16
C LYS A 433 6.39 -18.18 -2.62
N ARG A 434 7.68 -17.88 -2.63
CA ARG A 434 8.22 -16.69 -3.29
C ARG A 434 8.15 -16.90 -4.80
N LEU A 435 7.48 -16.00 -5.49
CA LEU A 435 7.41 -16.04 -6.95
C LEU A 435 8.65 -15.36 -7.54
N PRO A 436 9.25 -15.91 -8.61
CA PRO A 436 10.47 -15.39 -9.18
C PRO A 436 10.27 -13.97 -9.72
N HIS A 437 11.35 -13.18 -9.62
CA HIS A 437 11.40 -11.79 -10.06
C HIS A 437 11.15 -11.71 -11.57
N VAL A 438 10.06 -11.05 -11.97
CA VAL A 438 9.69 -11.00 -13.40
C VAL A 438 10.08 -9.69 -14.08
N ALA A 439 10.41 -8.65 -13.32
CA ALA A 439 10.87 -7.37 -13.85
C ALA A 439 11.61 -6.55 -12.79
N THR A 440 12.44 -5.60 -13.22
CA THR A 440 13.32 -4.81 -12.35
C THR A 440 12.61 -3.74 -11.51
N GLU A 441 11.46 -3.24 -11.95
CA GLU A 441 10.69 -2.19 -11.25
C GLU A 441 9.18 -2.41 -11.46
N SER A 442 8.40 -2.54 -10.38
CA SER A 442 6.94 -2.74 -10.39
C SER A 442 6.33 -2.16 -9.11
N HIS A 443 5.23 -1.42 -9.22
CA HIS A 443 4.56 -0.62 -8.19
C HIS A 443 3.28 -1.21 -7.56
N GLY A 444 2.79 -2.37 -8.02
CA GLY A 444 1.57 -2.99 -7.50
C GLY A 444 1.35 -4.41 -8.02
N VAL A 445 0.61 -5.22 -7.25
CA VAL A 445 0.03 -6.49 -7.72
C VAL A 445 -1.46 -6.47 -7.47
N CYS A 446 -2.26 -6.74 -8.50
CA CYS A 446 -3.66 -7.12 -8.36
C CYS A 446 -3.80 -8.64 -8.48
N ALA A 447 -4.80 -9.21 -7.85
CA ALA A 447 -4.98 -10.66 -7.84
C ALA A 447 -6.46 -11.05 -7.98
N ALA A 448 -6.71 -12.18 -8.63
CA ALA A 448 -8.01 -12.82 -8.67
C ALA A 448 -7.89 -14.34 -8.56
N LEU A 449 -8.84 -14.95 -7.84
CA LEU A 449 -9.03 -16.39 -7.77
C LEU A 449 -10.05 -16.81 -8.83
N ASN A 450 -9.81 -17.95 -9.46
CA ASN A 450 -10.78 -18.59 -10.34
C ASN A 450 -11.91 -19.27 -9.50
N HIS A 451 -13.00 -19.72 -10.12
CA HIS A 451 -14.22 -20.21 -9.45
C HIS A 451 -14.01 -21.41 -8.52
N ASN A 452 -12.94 -22.17 -8.72
CA ASN A 452 -12.64 -23.37 -7.92
C ASN A 452 -11.43 -23.18 -6.99
N ASP A 453 -10.92 -21.95 -6.89
CA ASP A 453 -9.76 -21.55 -6.10
C ASP A 453 -8.47 -22.35 -6.39
N LYS A 454 -8.38 -23.01 -7.55
CA LYS A 454 -7.20 -23.78 -7.97
C LYS A 454 -6.19 -22.94 -8.75
N MET A 455 -6.61 -21.79 -9.27
CA MET A 455 -5.74 -20.86 -9.97
C MET A 455 -5.89 -19.44 -9.43
N VAL A 456 -4.75 -18.75 -9.34
CA VAL A 456 -4.67 -17.32 -9.07
C VAL A 456 -4.07 -16.62 -10.27
N ALA A 457 -4.72 -15.56 -10.75
CA ALA A 457 -4.13 -14.60 -11.66
C ALA A 457 -3.50 -13.46 -10.86
N LEU A 458 -2.22 -13.17 -11.12
CA LEU A 458 -1.47 -12.07 -10.52
C LEU A 458 -1.09 -11.07 -11.60
N GLY A 459 -1.68 -9.88 -11.59
CA GLY A 459 -1.34 -8.79 -12.49
C GLY A 459 -0.34 -7.85 -11.85
N HIS A 460 0.85 -7.74 -12.43
CA HIS A 460 1.91 -6.85 -12.01
C HIS A 460 1.81 -5.51 -12.75
N SER A 461 2.18 -4.40 -12.10
CA SER A 461 2.21 -3.07 -12.74
C SER A 461 3.10 -3.00 -14.01
N THR A 462 4.02 -3.94 -14.21
CA THR A 462 4.82 -4.02 -15.46
C THR A 462 4.01 -4.38 -16.70
N GLY A 463 2.72 -4.71 -16.52
CA GLY A 463 1.85 -5.25 -17.57
C GLY A 463 1.90 -6.77 -17.64
N LEU A 464 2.65 -7.43 -16.76
CA LEU A 464 2.78 -8.88 -16.76
C LEU A 464 1.69 -9.52 -15.89
N VAL A 465 1.04 -10.53 -16.42
CA VAL A 465 0.05 -11.33 -15.71
C VAL A 465 0.58 -12.76 -15.56
N GLN A 466 0.64 -13.28 -14.34
CA GLN A 466 1.03 -14.66 -14.06
C GLN A 466 -0.15 -15.47 -13.59
N LEU A 467 -0.36 -16.63 -14.19
CA LEU A 467 -1.31 -17.62 -13.69
C LEU A 467 -0.56 -18.65 -12.88
N VAL A 468 -0.96 -18.83 -11.62
CA VAL A 468 -0.30 -19.69 -10.65
C VAL A 468 -1.30 -20.72 -10.13
N ASP A 469 -0.91 -22.00 -10.14
CA ASP A 469 -1.70 -23.07 -9.52
C ASP A 469 -1.59 -22.97 -7.99
N THR A 470 -2.71 -22.91 -7.27
CA THR A 470 -2.72 -22.62 -5.82
C THR A 470 -2.21 -23.77 -4.98
N ARG A 471 -2.18 -25.00 -5.52
CA ARG A 471 -1.73 -26.19 -4.80
C ARG A 471 -0.22 -26.38 -4.89
N SER A 472 0.35 -26.23 -6.07
CA SER A 472 1.78 -26.36 -6.33
C SER A 472 2.54 -25.04 -6.19
N LEU A 473 1.82 -23.92 -6.26
CA LEU A 473 2.38 -22.56 -6.35
C LEU A 473 3.36 -22.40 -7.52
N GLU A 474 3.20 -23.20 -8.58
CA GLU A 474 3.96 -23.06 -9.82
C GLU A 474 3.22 -22.15 -10.80
N THR A 475 3.98 -21.32 -11.52
CA THR A 475 3.45 -20.53 -12.62
C THR A 475 3.09 -21.45 -13.78
N VAL A 476 1.80 -21.53 -14.09
CA VAL A 476 1.25 -22.32 -15.20
C VAL A 476 1.53 -21.62 -16.52
N THR A 477 1.27 -20.31 -16.57
CA THR A 477 1.53 -19.49 -17.75
C THR A 477 1.75 -18.04 -17.36
N THR A 478 2.41 -17.30 -18.26
CA THR A 478 2.66 -15.87 -18.11
C THR A 478 2.20 -15.16 -19.37
N LEU A 479 1.40 -14.11 -19.18
CA LEU A 479 0.89 -13.25 -20.22
C LEU A 479 1.55 -11.87 -20.09
N LYS A 480 1.95 -11.27 -21.20
CA LYS A 480 2.44 -9.89 -21.22
C LYS A 480 1.42 -9.01 -21.90
N THR A 481 0.73 -8.19 -21.11
CA THR A 481 -0.18 -7.19 -21.64
C THR A 481 0.59 -6.07 -22.33
N ARG A 482 -0.06 -5.37 -23.27
CA ARG A 482 0.52 -4.22 -23.98
C ARG A 482 0.52 -2.95 -23.13
N GLN A 483 -0.19 -2.96 -22.00
CA GLN A 483 -0.36 -1.81 -21.12
C GLN A 483 0.42 -2.04 -19.82
N ARG A 484 0.73 -0.96 -19.11
CA ARG A 484 1.37 -1.00 -17.78
C ARG A 484 0.37 -0.51 -16.73
N ASP A 485 0.80 -0.57 -15.48
CA ASP A 485 0.09 -0.09 -14.30
C ASP A 485 -1.27 -0.78 -14.16
N LEU A 486 -1.23 -2.12 -14.12
CA LEU A 486 -2.41 -2.95 -13.89
C LEU A 486 -2.92 -2.74 -12.46
N CYS A 487 -4.19 -2.39 -12.30
CA CYS A 487 -4.81 -2.21 -10.98
C CYS A 487 -5.85 -3.28 -10.67
N SER A 488 -6.44 -3.94 -11.67
CA SER A 488 -7.41 -5.02 -11.42
C SER A 488 -7.39 -6.07 -12.52
N ILE A 489 -7.71 -7.31 -12.13
CA ILE A 489 -7.73 -8.47 -13.00
C ILE A 489 -8.86 -9.40 -12.56
N ASP A 490 -9.51 -10.05 -13.52
CA ASP A 490 -10.55 -11.03 -13.21
C ASP A 490 -10.72 -12.05 -14.33
N PHE A 491 -11.18 -13.25 -13.96
CA PHE A 491 -11.52 -14.31 -14.91
C PHE A 491 -12.90 -14.05 -15.52
N SER A 492 -13.04 -14.35 -16.80
CA SER A 492 -14.37 -14.47 -17.41
C SER A 492 -15.15 -15.63 -16.80
N LEU A 493 -16.47 -15.62 -16.95
CA LEU A 493 -17.36 -16.62 -16.35
C LEU A 493 -17.06 -18.06 -16.81
N ASP A 494 -16.59 -18.22 -18.05
CA ASP A 494 -16.14 -19.48 -18.64
C ASP A 494 -14.67 -19.83 -18.36
N GLU A 495 -13.94 -18.95 -17.68
CA GLU A 495 -12.50 -19.02 -17.39
C GLU A 495 -11.58 -19.17 -18.61
N ASP A 496 -12.07 -18.80 -19.79
CA ASP A 496 -11.31 -18.89 -21.04
C ASP A 496 -10.54 -17.61 -21.36
N SER A 497 -10.82 -16.54 -20.62
CA SER A 497 -10.17 -15.25 -20.77
C SER A 497 -9.97 -14.53 -19.44
N LEU A 498 -9.07 -13.55 -19.47
CA LEU A 498 -8.83 -12.61 -18.39
C LEU A 498 -9.19 -11.21 -18.85
N THR A 499 -9.91 -10.49 -18.02
CA THR A 499 -10.15 -9.05 -18.17
C THR A 499 -9.20 -8.31 -17.25
N VAL A 500 -8.52 -7.30 -17.79
CA VAL A 500 -7.51 -6.52 -17.08
C VAL A 500 -7.84 -5.03 -17.20
N VAL A 501 -7.74 -4.32 -16.07
CA VAL A 501 -7.93 -2.87 -15.97
C VAL A 501 -6.64 -2.21 -15.48
N THR A 502 -6.32 -1.07 -16.05
CA THR A 502 -5.15 -0.24 -15.70
C THR A 502 -5.54 0.97 -14.85
N GLU A 503 -4.56 1.58 -14.16
CA GLU A 503 -4.77 2.80 -13.35
C GLU A 503 -5.42 3.95 -14.15
N VAL A 504 -5.22 3.98 -15.46
CA VAL A 504 -5.73 5.04 -16.37
C VAL A 504 -7.01 4.61 -17.12
N GLY A 505 -7.63 3.50 -16.73
CA GLY A 505 -8.90 3.04 -17.31
C GLY A 505 -8.77 2.28 -18.63
N GLY A 506 -7.55 1.94 -19.06
CA GLY A 506 -7.36 0.96 -20.14
C GLY A 506 -7.97 -0.38 -19.73
N LEU A 507 -8.84 -0.93 -20.59
CA LEU A 507 -9.54 -2.19 -20.42
C LEU A 507 -9.12 -3.15 -21.53
N THR A 508 -8.60 -4.33 -21.18
CA THR A 508 -8.19 -5.33 -22.16
C THR A 508 -8.64 -6.72 -21.77
N GLN A 509 -9.03 -7.52 -22.78
CA GLN A 509 -9.41 -8.92 -22.61
C GLN A 509 -8.39 -9.82 -23.30
N TRP A 510 -8.02 -10.93 -22.67
CA TRP A 510 -6.95 -11.81 -23.13
C TRP A 510 -7.36 -13.28 -23.04
N SER A 511 -7.20 -14.03 -24.13
CA SER A 511 -7.55 -15.45 -24.17
C SER A 511 -6.49 -16.32 -23.50
N LEU A 512 -6.92 -17.22 -22.61
CA LEU A 512 -6.07 -18.22 -21.98
C LEU A 512 -5.78 -19.44 -22.87
N ARG A 513 -6.67 -19.75 -23.83
CA ARG A 513 -6.51 -20.91 -24.73
C ARG A 513 -5.64 -20.63 -25.95
N LYS A 514 -5.69 -19.42 -26.50
CA LYS A 514 -5.02 -19.04 -27.77
C LYS A 514 -3.64 -18.41 -27.55
N GLY A 515 -2.84 -18.99 -26.65
CA GLY A 515 -1.47 -18.52 -26.38
C GLY A 515 -1.40 -17.10 -25.84
N GLY A 516 -2.42 -16.63 -25.11
CA GLY A 516 -2.42 -15.27 -24.57
C GLY A 516 -2.71 -14.20 -25.61
N GLN A 517 -3.52 -14.48 -26.64
CA GLN A 517 -3.90 -13.46 -27.62
C GLN A 517 -4.88 -12.45 -27.01
N MET A 518 -4.67 -11.17 -27.31
CA MET A 518 -5.61 -10.10 -26.97
C MET A 518 -6.91 -10.26 -27.78
N LEU A 519 -8.04 -10.33 -27.08
CA LEU A 519 -9.38 -10.47 -27.64
C LEU A 519 -10.03 -9.11 -27.91
N ALA A 520 -9.91 -8.20 -26.95
CA ALA A 520 -10.47 -6.86 -27.03
C ALA A 520 -9.57 -5.85 -26.32
N GLN A 521 -9.65 -4.60 -26.77
CA GLN A 521 -8.99 -3.45 -26.16
C GLN A 521 -9.93 -2.25 -26.26
N SER A 522 -10.16 -1.60 -25.14
CA SER A 522 -10.97 -0.40 -25.01
C SER A 522 -10.42 0.50 -23.89
N THR A 523 -11.00 1.68 -23.73
CA THR A 523 -10.62 2.62 -22.68
C THR A 523 -11.88 3.14 -22.00
N LEU A 524 -11.93 3.02 -20.68
CA LEU A 524 -12.99 3.55 -19.84
C LEU A 524 -12.85 5.08 -19.74
N SER A 525 -13.94 5.80 -19.94
CA SER A 525 -13.96 7.27 -19.88
C SER A 525 -13.94 7.78 -18.43
N ILE A 526 -12.80 7.64 -17.73
CA ILE A 526 -12.65 7.94 -16.29
C ILE A 526 -12.14 9.35 -15.96
N GLY A 527 -11.96 10.23 -16.94
CA GLY A 527 -11.31 11.55 -16.77
C GLY A 527 -11.95 12.74 -17.49
N ALA A 528 -13.17 12.59 -18.01
CA ALA A 528 -13.80 13.60 -18.85
C ALA A 528 -14.59 14.64 -18.02
N GLU A 529 -13.90 15.61 -17.41
CA GLU A 529 -14.57 16.88 -17.06
C GLU A 529 -13.93 18.13 -17.68
N ASP A 530 -12.66 18.14 -18.12
CA ASP A 530 -12.04 19.38 -18.63
C ASP A 530 -11.06 19.20 -19.80
N GLY A 531 -11.42 18.42 -20.84
CA GLY A 531 -10.78 18.49 -22.17
C GLY A 531 -9.25 18.31 -22.25
N GLY A 532 -8.60 17.81 -21.20
CA GLY A 532 -7.16 17.58 -21.14
C GLY A 532 -6.83 16.10 -21.24
N ASP A 533 -5.86 15.75 -22.10
CA ASP A 533 -5.40 14.37 -22.34
C ASP A 533 -4.66 13.71 -21.15
N ILE A 534 -4.61 14.36 -19.98
CA ILE A 534 -3.85 13.90 -18.81
C ILE A 534 -4.80 13.63 -17.64
N VAL A 535 -4.92 12.36 -17.27
CA VAL A 535 -5.63 11.91 -16.06
C VAL A 535 -4.85 12.41 -14.83
N SER A 536 -5.50 13.20 -13.97
CA SER A 536 -4.88 13.68 -12.72
C SER A 536 -4.50 12.50 -11.83
N GLN A 537 -3.46 12.67 -11.01
CA GLN A 537 -2.99 11.60 -10.11
C GLN A 537 -4.10 11.10 -9.18
N ASP A 538 -4.99 11.99 -8.73
CA ASP A 538 -6.14 11.65 -7.89
C ASP A 538 -7.23 10.85 -8.61
N SER A 539 -7.28 10.92 -9.94
CA SER A 539 -8.24 10.18 -10.77
C SER A 539 -7.77 8.78 -11.16
N ARG A 540 -6.54 8.41 -10.77
CA ARG A 540 -5.99 7.08 -11.05
C ARG A 540 -6.67 6.04 -10.18
N LEU A 541 -7.00 4.92 -10.82
CA LEU A 541 -7.59 3.76 -10.16
C LEU A 541 -6.51 2.96 -9.43
N ASP A 542 -6.87 2.37 -8.30
CA ASP A 542 -6.06 1.38 -7.58
C ASP A 542 -6.87 0.07 -7.41
N VAL A 543 -6.28 -0.92 -6.73
CA VAL A 543 -6.89 -2.25 -6.53
C VAL A 543 -8.21 -2.18 -5.76
N ASP A 544 -8.37 -1.19 -4.88
CA ASP A 544 -9.56 -1.01 -4.04
C ASP A 544 -10.68 -0.23 -4.74
N ARG A 545 -10.40 0.34 -5.92
CA ARG A 545 -11.34 1.21 -6.68
C ARG A 545 -11.88 0.58 -7.96
N VAL A 546 -11.69 -0.72 -8.14
CA VAL A 546 -12.20 -1.48 -9.29
C VAL A 546 -12.81 -2.79 -8.82
N VAL A 547 -14.07 -3.02 -9.14
CA VAL A 547 -14.75 -4.29 -8.85
C VAL A 547 -15.57 -4.74 -10.05
N PHE A 548 -15.46 -6.01 -10.40
CA PHE A 548 -16.24 -6.64 -11.46
C PHE A 548 -17.54 -7.19 -10.90
N THR A 549 -18.61 -7.13 -11.69
CA THR A 549 -19.87 -7.76 -11.31
C THR A 549 -19.75 -9.29 -11.37
N PRO A 550 -20.47 -10.06 -10.54
CA PRO A 550 -20.37 -11.53 -10.51
C PRO A 550 -20.71 -12.21 -11.84
N ASP A 551 -21.56 -11.58 -12.66
CA ASP A 551 -21.89 -12.05 -14.01
C ASP A 551 -20.81 -11.73 -15.05
N LYS A 552 -19.77 -10.97 -14.67
CA LYS A 552 -18.63 -10.59 -15.52
C LYS A 552 -19.04 -9.80 -16.77
N GLU A 553 -20.19 -9.13 -16.73
CA GLU A 553 -20.68 -8.28 -17.83
C GLU A 553 -20.31 -6.80 -17.63
N ASN A 554 -20.15 -6.38 -16.37
CA ASN A 554 -19.92 -4.99 -16.01
C ASN A 554 -18.75 -4.83 -15.03
N VAL A 555 -18.16 -3.66 -15.05
CA VAL A 555 -17.13 -3.24 -14.11
C VAL A 555 -17.53 -1.91 -13.47
N VAL A 556 -17.46 -1.84 -12.15
CA VAL A 556 -17.66 -0.61 -11.38
C VAL A 556 -16.29 -0.06 -11.03
N VAL A 557 -16.06 1.22 -11.34
CA VAL A 557 -14.80 1.90 -11.06
C VAL A 557 -15.05 3.22 -10.33
N ALA A 558 -14.17 3.58 -9.42
CA ALA A 558 -14.26 4.84 -8.66
C ALA A 558 -13.01 5.69 -8.86
N PRO A 559 -12.93 6.50 -9.93
CA PRO A 559 -11.75 7.33 -10.18
C PRO A 559 -11.57 8.44 -9.14
N ARG A 560 -12.68 9.05 -8.66
CA ARG A 560 -12.64 10.14 -7.68
C ARG A 560 -13.72 9.98 -6.60
N ASP A 561 -14.65 10.92 -6.53
CA ASP A 561 -15.77 11.01 -5.59
C ASP A 561 -17.03 10.26 -6.08
N GLN A 562 -16.98 9.65 -7.26
CA GLN A 562 -18.13 9.02 -7.91
C GLN A 562 -17.76 7.63 -8.43
N CYS A 563 -18.71 6.67 -8.33
CA CYS A 563 -18.58 5.38 -9.01
C CYS A 563 -19.24 5.42 -10.39
N LEU A 564 -18.55 4.86 -11.36
CA LEU A 564 -18.96 4.75 -12.76
C LEU A 564 -19.11 3.27 -13.11
N VAL A 565 -20.20 2.91 -13.78
CA VAL A 565 -20.49 1.52 -14.16
C VAL A 565 -20.35 1.37 -15.66
N PHE A 566 -19.45 0.51 -16.10
CA PHE A 566 -19.20 0.26 -17.51
C PHE A 566 -19.55 -1.16 -17.90
N ASN A 567 -20.09 -1.34 -19.10
CA ASN A 567 -20.18 -2.66 -19.71
C ASN A 567 -18.81 -3.04 -20.27
N ILE A 568 -18.36 -4.27 -20.00
CA ILE A 568 -16.99 -4.70 -20.31
C ILE A 568 -16.78 -4.83 -21.83
N ASP A 569 -17.74 -5.40 -22.55
CA ASP A 569 -17.60 -5.69 -23.99
C ASP A 569 -17.66 -4.42 -24.84
N SER A 570 -18.56 -3.49 -24.51
CA SER A 570 -18.74 -2.23 -25.23
C SER A 570 -17.87 -1.08 -24.70
N ALA A 571 -17.34 -1.21 -23.48
CA ALA A 571 -16.75 -0.11 -22.70
C ALA A 571 -17.67 1.13 -22.55
N ALA A 572 -18.98 0.96 -22.77
CA ALA A 572 -19.94 2.03 -22.65
C ALA A 572 -20.28 2.28 -21.18
N LEU A 573 -20.36 3.57 -20.80
CA LEU A 573 -20.88 3.98 -19.51
C LEU A 573 -22.37 3.64 -19.43
N THR A 574 -22.73 2.77 -18.50
CA THR A 574 -24.11 2.28 -18.30
C THR A 574 -24.87 3.12 -17.28
N ASP A 575 -24.22 3.46 -16.16
CA ASP A 575 -24.80 4.26 -15.09
C ASP A 575 -23.71 4.89 -14.20
N THR A 576 -24.10 5.81 -13.32
CA THR A 576 -23.21 6.49 -12.37
C THR A 576 -23.90 6.67 -11.02
N THR A 577 -23.19 6.36 -9.92
CA THR A 577 -23.71 6.63 -8.57
C THR A 577 -23.73 8.12 -8.27
N ARG A 578 -24.42 8.57 -7.24
CA ARG A 578 -24.25 9.96 -6.75
C ARG A 578 -22.84 10.14 -6.16
N ARG A 579 -22.41 11.40 -6.11
CA ARG A 579 -21.08 11.80 -5.62
C ARG A 579 -20.99 11.79 -4.10
N HIS A 580 -19.87 11.30 -3.59
CA HIS A 580 -19.41 11.54 -2.23
C HIS A 580 -18.91 12.99 -2.10
N LYS A 581 -18.69 13.47 -0.87
CA LYS A 581 -18.11 14.80 -0.64
C LYS A 581 -16.59 14.79 -0.78
N ASP A 582 -15.98 13.63 -0.59
CA ASP A 582 -14.55 13.42 -0.73
C ASP A 582 -14.29 12.14 -1.56
N LEU A 583 -13.01 11.83 -1.75
CA LEU A 583 -12.51 10.73 -2.54
C LEU A 583 -13.05 9.38 -2.06
N VAL A 584 -13.46 8.52 -3.00
CA VAL A 584 -13.83 7.13 -2.71
C VAL A 584 -12.56 6.37 -2.36
N THR A 585 -12.54 5.72 -1.20
CA THR A 585 -11.36 5.01 -0.68
C THR A 585 -11.37 3.55 -1.10
N CYS A 586 -12.54 2.92 -1.16
CA CYS A 586 -12.71 1.56 -1.64
C CYS A 586 -14.14 1.28 -2.13
N ILE A 587 -14.27 0.28 -2.99
CA ILE A 587 -15.54 -0.23 -3.50
C ILE A 587 -15.61 -1.75 -3.36
N ASP A 588 -16.83 -2.27 -3.33
CA ASP A 588 -17.09 -3.71 -3.33
C ASP A 588 -18.44 -4.03 -4.02
N TYR A 589 -18.67 -5.28 -4.39
CA TYR A 589 -19.91 -5.72 -5.02
C TYR A 589 -20.34 -7.10 -4.50
N ALA A 590 -21.58 -7.17 -4.00
CA ALA A 590 -22.20 -8.44 -3.60
C ALA A 590 -23.71 -8.41 -3.77
N ALA A 591 -24.30 -9.56 -4.09
CA ALA A 591 -25.76 -9.75 -4.13
C ALA A 591 -26.54 -8.68 -4.93
N GLY A 592 -26.00 -8.23 -6.07
CA GLY A 592 -26.65 -7.22 -6.91
C GLY A 592 -26.54 -5.79 -6.39
N LYS A 593 -25.67 -5.54 -5.42
CA LYS A 593 -25.41 -4.24 -4.82
C LYS A 593 -23.93 -3.89 -4.92
N SER A 594 -23.62 -2.62 -5.16
CA SER A 594 -22.27 -2.08 -4.98
C SER A 594 -22.22 -1.24 -3.74
N LEU A 595 -21.06 -1.25 -3.10
CA LEU A 595 -20.71 -0.41 -1.96
C LEU A 595 -19.59 0.53 -2.39
N SER A 596 -19.67 1.79 -1.97
CA SER A 596 -18.57 2.74 -2.05
C SER A 596 -18.39 3.44 -0.71
N ALA A 597 -17.17 3.40 -0.19
CA ALA A 597 -16.78 4.09 1.04
C ALA A 597 -15.86 5.28 0.71
N SER A 598 -15.91 6.34 1.51
CA SER A 598 -15.18 7.58 1.24
C SER A 598 -14.44 8.12 2.45
N ASP A 599 -13.45 8.98 2.18
CA ASP A 599 -12.69 9.75 3.18
C ASP A 599 -13.60 10.72 3.97
N ASP A 600 -14.81 11.00 3.46
CA ASP A 600 -15.82 11.83 4.15
C ASP A 600 -16.57 11.12 5.30
N GLY A 601 -16.29 9.83 5.52
CA GLY A 601 -16.93 9.00 6.55
C GLY A 601 -18.25 8.35 6.13
N THR A 602 -18.66 8.50 4.87
CA THR A 602 -19.92 7.96 4.36
C THR A 602 -19.73 6.68 3.56
N ILE A 603 -20.74 5.81 3.64
CA ILE A 603 -20.87 4.63 2.77
C ILE A 603 -22.12 4.80 1.93
N ARG A 604 -22.01 4.60 0.62
CA ARG A 604 -23.16 4.52 -0.29
C ARG A 604 -23.35 3.09 -0.73
N VAL A 605 -24.60 2.65 -0.79
CA VAL A 605 -24.98 1.35 -1.34
C VAL A 605 -25.95 1.56 -2.50
N ALA A 606 -25.55 1.11 -3.69
CA ALA A 606 -26.36 1.17 -4.89
C ALA A 606 -26.88 -0.23 -5.24
N CYS A 607 -28.20 -0.37 -5.41
CA CYS A 607 -28.86 -1.61 -5.84
C CYS A 607 -29.12 -1.57 -7.34
N TYR A 608 -28.76 -2.64 -8.06
CA TYR A 608 -28.88 -2.70 -9.52
C TYR A 608 -30.04 -3.56 -9.97
N ARG A 609 -30.61 -3.20 -11.14
CA ARG A 609 -31.56 -4.02 -11.89
C ARG A 609 -31.11 -4.11 -13.34
N LYS A 610 -31.28 -5.27 -13.96
CA LYS A 610 -31.16 -5.42 -15.42
C LYS A 610 -32.42 -4.83 -16.06
N VAL A 611 -32.24 -3.94 -17.04
CA VAL A 611 -33.31 -3.23 -17.76
C VAL A 611 -33.28 -3.58 -19.24
#